data_AF-A0A2P0ZI60-F1
#
_entry.id   AF-A0A2P0ZI60-F1
#
_cell.length_a   1.000
_cell.length_b   1.000
_cell.length_c   1.000
_cell.angle_alpha   90.00
_cell.angle_beta   90.00
_cell.angle_gamma   90.00
#
_symmetry.space_group_name_H-M   'P 1'
#
loop_
_entity.id
_entity.type
_entity.pdbx_description
1 polymer ?
#
loop_
_entity_poly.entity_id
_entity_poly.type
_entity_poly.pdbx_seq_one_letter_code
_entity_poly.pdbx_strand_id
1 'polypeptide(L)'
;INISFEQLAPIESGKKVIGYYWKPGLISNDYKGSAEDVAPYTHVIYSFLTLDGSPNPDVPANKNWSGAYLNESMAGTDVLKVMGNYENPWDNNSNWQRVRIDNLIKVTHENKGKFIWAIGGWSDLQQTLKDDQVDAFVDQVVELLKLAGDGIDFDWEHMSQLANGSPNPNKDQQLAVLAKTLKTLRDRLDAEGMQDKQIGYTTRFNAFFESSKAHGFASDYNSDGEGIAIQKWLRDHDSSLEKTVNWVNIMAYDVSPQEMPKAQTWNMPLYKDMLSSFAKYVDPSLVLLGFEPGGQGRQWYVGRHGSR
;
A
#
# COMPACT_ATOMS: atom_id res chain seq x y z
N ILE A 1 9.28 23.95 -3.03
CA ILE A 1 8.29 23.37 -2.10
C ILE A 1 8.65 23.83 -0.69
N ASN A 2 7.78 24.58 -0.01
CA ASN A 2 7.93 24.87 1.43
C ASN A 2 7.30 23.72 2.20
N ILE A 3 8.07 23.08 3.09
CA ILE A 3 7.62 21.96 3.92
C ILE A 3 7.74 22.39 5.38
N SER A 4 6.62 22.41 6.09
CA SER A 4 6.53 22.48 7.55
C SER A 4 5.98 21.15 8.06
N PHE A 5 6.51 20.66 9.18
CA PHE A 5 5.95 19.54 9.92
C PHE A 5 5.30 20.12 11.17
N GLU A 6 3.99 19.97 11.29
CA GLU A 6 3.22 20.41 12.45
C GLU A 6 2.61 19.20 13.14
N GLN A 7 2.81 19.09 14.47
CA GLN A 7 2.04 18.15 15.28
C GLN A 7 0.65 18.74 15.46
N LEU A 8 -0.29 18.29 14.64
CA LEU A 8 -1.66 18.80 14.65
C LEU A 8 -2.57 17.93 15.54
N ALA A 9 -3.29 18.60 16.44
CA ALA A 9 -4.62 18.19 16.82
C ALA A 9 -5.50 19.46 16.83
N PRO A 10 -6.62 19.50 16.08
CA PRO A 10 -7.22 18.43 15.26
C PRO A 10 -6.66 18.32 13.83
N ILE A 11 -6.90 17.17 13.16
CA ILE A 11 -6.54 16.95 11.74
C ILE A 11 -7.20 18.04 10.89
N GLU A 12 -6.40 18.76 10.11
CA GLU A 12 -6.91 19.78 9.20
C GLU A 12 -7.90 19.20 8.18
N SER A 13 -8.97 19.95 7.92
CA SER A 13 -9.97 19.57 6.93
C SER A 13 -9.31 19.33 5.56
N GLY A 14 -9.59 18.17 4.96
CA GLY A 14 -9.06 17.79 3.65
C GLY A 14 -7.68 17.11 3.67
N LYS A 15 -7.01 16.99 4.82
CA LYS A 15 -5.78 16.18 4.96
C LYS A 15 -6.12 14.71 5.18
N LYS A 16 -5.28 13.82 4.66
CA LYS A 16 -5.35 12.37 4.91
C LYS A 16 -4.32 11.98 5.96
N VAL A 17 -4.76 11.20 6.93
CA VAL A 17 -3.90 10.42 7.85
C VAL A 17 -4.25 8.96 7.63
N ILE A 18 -3.26 8.17 7.21
CA ILE A 18 -3.42 6.78 6.82
C ILE A 18 -2.65 5.90 7.80
N GLY A 19 -3.34 4.94 8.42
CA GLY A 19 -2.74 3.95 9.32
C GLY A 19 -2.76 2.57 8.68
N TYR A 20 -1.59 1.94 8.56
CA TYR A 20 -1.49 0.51 8.26
C TYR A 20 -1.80 -0.29 9.51
N TYR A 21 -2.83 -1.13 9.43
CA TYR A 21 -3.25 -1.96 10.54
C TYR A 21 -2.75 -3.39 10.33
N TRP A 22 -1.63 -3.72 10.97
CA TRP A 22 -0.98 -5.03 10.87
C TRP A 22 -1.47 -6.00 11.96
N LYS A 23 -1.61 -7.26 11.52
CA LYS A 23 -2.43 -8.33 12.10
C LYS A 23 -2.12 -8.83 13.52
N PRO A 24 -0.94 -8.70 14.15
CA PRO A 24 -0.73 -9.27 15.50
C PRO A 24 -1.59 -8.64 16.59
N GLY A 25 -2.04 -7.40 16.40
CA GLY A 25 -3.02 -6.76 17.28
C GLY A 25 -4.36 -7.51 17.31
N LEU A 26 -4.75 -8.19 16.22
CA LEU A 26 -5.96 -9.02 16.11
C LEU A 26 -5.76 -10.47 16.60
N ILE A 27 -4.52 -10.86 16.95
CA ILE A 27 -4.16 -12.24 17.36
C ILE A 27 -4.30 -12.43 18.88
N SER A 28 -4.34 -11.36 19.68
CA SER A 28 -4.87 -11.50 21.03
C SER A 28 -6.38 -11.74 20.94
N ASN A 29 -6.89 -12.74 21.65
CA ASN A 29 -8.34 -12.97 21.77
C ASN A 29 -9.11 -11.79 22.42
N ASP A 30 -8.41 -10.69 22.72
CA ASP A 30 -8.88 -9.50 23.43
C ASP A 30 -9.06 -8.28 22.52
N TYR A 31 -8.63 -8.31 21.25
CA TYR A 31 -8.86 -7.16 20.37
C TYR A 31 -10.32 -7.06 19.97
N LYS A 32 -11.03 -6.18 20.67
CA LYS A 32 -12.41 -5.84 20.37
C LYS A 32 -12.55 -4.78 19.28
N GLY A 33 -11.44 -4.20 18.80
CA GLY A 33 -11.43 -3.04 17.92
C GLY A 33 -12.20 -1.90 18.54
N SER A 34 -11.53 -0.98 19.23
CA SER A 34 -12.26 0.17 19.75
C SER A 34 -12.30 1.27 18.71
N ALA A 35 -13.38 2.06 18.74
CA ALA A 35 -13.47 3.27 17.94
C ALA A 35 -12.29 4.21 18.24
N GLU A 36 -11.70 4.16 19.44
CA GLU A 36 -10.54 5.00 19.78
C GLU A 36 -9.27 4.60 19.02
N ASP A 37 -9.07 3.32 18.72
CA ASP A 37 -7.87 2.85 18.00
C ASP A 37 -7.79 3.40 16.56
N VAL A 38 -8.96 3.59 15.93
CA VAL A 38 -9.05 4.05 14.54
C VAL A 38 -9.41 5.53 14.41
N ALA A 39 -9.88 6.17 15.49
CA ALA A 39 -10.28 7.58 15.50
C ALA A 39 -9.23 8.58 14.96
N PRO A 40 -7.91 8.37 15.14
CA PRO A 40 -6.89 9.27 14.58
C PRO A 40 -6.75 9.17 13.06
N TYR A 41 -7.36 8.19 12.40
CA TYR A 41 -7.12 7.91 10.99
C TYR A 41 -8.33 8.26 10.12
N THR A 42 -8.04 8.91 9.00
CA THR A 42 -9.03 9.12 7.93
C THR A 42 -9.20 7.87 7.06
N HIS A 43 -8.15 7.05 6.96
CA HIS A 43 -8.14 5.80 6.22
C HIS A 43 -7.43 4.73 7.06
N VAL A 44 -8.03 3.55 7.16
CA VAL A 44 -7.47 2.37 7.81
C VAL A 44 -7.16 1.36 6.73
N ILE A 45 -5.88 1.02 6.58
CA ILE A 45 -5.41 0.05 5.59
C ILE A 45 -5.31 -1.32 6.27
N TYR A 46 -6.10 -2.28 5.78
CA TYR A 46 -6.07 -3.69 6.17
C TYR A 46 -4.95 -4.41 5.44
N SER A 47 -3.95 -4.86 6.20
CA SER A 47 -2.74 -5.47 5.66
C SER A 47 -2.63 -6.93 6.12
N PHE A 48 -2.64 -7.94 5.24
CA PHE A 48 -2.71 -7.88 3.78
C PHE A 48 -3.64 -8.94 3.19
N LEU A 49 -4.09 -8.68 1.97
CA LEU A 49 -4.47 -9.70 1.01
C LEU A 49 -3.25 -10.09 0.16
N THR A 50 -3.12 -11.35 -0.22
CA THR A 50 -1.91 -11.85 -0.91
C THR A 50 -2.23 -12.68 -2.14
N LEU A 51 -1.36 -12.59 -3.15
CA LEU A 51 -1.41 -13.45 -4.33
C LEU A 51 -0.92 -14.86 -3.99
N ASP A 52 0.11 -14.98 -3.14
CA ASP A 52 0.53 -16.28 -2.63
C ASP A 52 -0.41 -16.77 -1.53
N GLY A 53 -0.70 -18.08 -1.55
CA GLY A 53 -1.42 -18.77 -0.46
C GLY A 53 -0.52 -19.08 0.74
N SER A 54 0.79 -18.85 0.62
CA SER A 54 1.77 -19.05 1.69
C SER A 54 2.84 -17.95 1.65
N PRO A 55 2.48 -16.67 1.87
CA PRO A 55 3.42 -15.56 1.85
C PRO A 55 4.49 -15.75 2.92
N ASN A 56 5.74 -15.37 2.61
CA ASN A 56 6.89 -15.54 3.49
C ASN A 56 7.80 -14.30 3.42
N PRO A 57 7.97 -13.55 4.52
CA PRO A 57 8.83 -12.36 4.55
C PRO A 57 10.31 -12.66 4.36
N ASP A 58 10.78 -13.83 4.78
CA ASP A 58 12.20 -14.18 4.74
C ASP A 58 12.61 -14.66 3.34
N VAL A 59 11.73 -15.41 2.69
CA VAL A 59 11.97 -16.00 1.36
C VAL A 59 10.69 -15.91 0.52
N PRO A 60 10.33 -14.71 0.03
CA PRO A 60 9.14 -14.54 -0.79
C PRO A 60 9.30 -15.33 -2.11
N ALA A 61 8.23 -15.98 -2.57
CA ALA A 61 8.34 -16.93 -3.68
C ALA A 61 8.57 -16.23 -5.02
N ASN A 62 9.58 -16.67 -5.78
CA ASN A 62 9.82 -16.20 -7.15
C ASN A 62 8.97 -16.94 -8.18
N LYS A 63 7.67 -16.67 -8.17
CA LYS A 63 6.68 -17.23 -9.11
C LYS A 63 5.59 -16.19 -9.36
N ASN A 64 4.90 -16.27 -10.50
CA ASN A 64 3.71 -15.47 -10.74
C ASN A 64 2.52 -16.03 -9.97
N TRP A 65 1.47 -15.22 -9.79
CA TRP A 65 0.19 -15.66 -9.26
C TRP A 65 -0.33 -16.89 -10.02
N SER A 66 -0.95 -17.82 -9.30
CA SER A 66 -1.51 -19.04 -9.88
C SER A 66 -2.73 -18.77 -10.76
N GLY A 67 -3.34 -17.59 -10.64
CA GLY A 67 -4.63 -17.26 -11.25
C GLY A 67 -5.84 -17.82 -10.49
N ALA A 68 -5.63 -18.41 -9.31
CA ALA A 68 -6.70 -19.06 -8.56
C ALA A 68 -7.57 -18.04 -7.82
N TYR A 69 -7.05 -17.46 -6.74
CA TYR A 69 -7.79 -16.50 -5.92
C TYR A 69 -6.85 -15.54 -5.19
N LEU A 70 -7.38 -14.37 -4.85
CA LEU A 70 -6.78 -13.43 -3.90
C LEU A 70 -7.02 -13.94 -2.48
N ASN A 71 -5.96 -14.08 -1.68
CA ASN A 71 -6.03 -14.68 -0.36
C ASN A 71 -6.25 -13.63 0.72
N GLU A 72 -7.08 -13.93 1.72
CA GLU A 72 -6.95 -13.30 3.03
C GLU A 72 -5.83 -14.03 3.79
N SER A 73 -4.73 -13.32 4.09
CA SER A 73 -3.49 -14.01 4.48
C SER A 73 -3.52 -14.71 5.85
N MET A 74 -4.45 -14.38 6.76
CA MET A 74 -4.59 -15.09 8.04
C MET A 74 -5.39 -16.39 7.90
N ALA A 75 -6.47 -16.35 7.11
CA ALA A 75 -7.30 -17.50 6.82
C ALA A 75 -6.62 -18.43 5.79
N GLY A 76 -5.66 -17.92 5.01
CA GLY A 76 -4.93 -18.69 3.99
C GLY A 76 -5.84 -19.20 2.88
N THR A 77 -6.90 -18.45 2.57
CA THR A 77 -7.94 -18.85 1.62
C THR A 77 -8.51 -17.65 0.87
N ASP A 78 -9.28 -17.93 -0.16
CA ASP A 78 -10.00 -16.97 -1.00
C ASP A 78 -10.77 -15.93 -0.17
N VAL A 79 -10.40 -14.66 -0.33
CA VAL A 79 -11.04 -13.54 0.38
C VAL A 79 -12.53 -13.44 0.08
N LEU A 80 -12.99 -13.83 -1.12
CA LEU A 80 -14.40 -13.84 -1.46
C LEU A 80 -15.17 -14.93 -0.69
N LYS A 81 -14.51 -16.04 -0.35
CA LYS A 81 -15.09 -17.05 0.57
C LYS A 81 -15.10 -16.53 2.01
N VAL A 82 -14.06 -15.84 2.45
CA VAL A 82 -14.05 -15.25 3.80
C VAL A 82 -15.20 -14.26 3.97
N MET A 83 -15.34 -13.32 3.03
CA MET A 83 -16.34 -12.24 3.08
C MET A 83 -17.70 -12.60 2.48
N GLY A 84 -17.83 -13.79 1.90
CA GLY A 84 -19.04 -14.23 1.20
C GLY A 84 -20.28 -14.21 2.09
N ASN A 85 -21.45 -14.11 1.48
CA ASN A 85 -22.73 -14.12 2.19
C ASN A 85 -23.17 -15.55 2.46
N TYR A 86 -23.29 -15.91 3.74
CA TYR A 86 -23.74 -17.22 4.19
C TYR A 86 -25.06 -17.08 4.93
N GLU A 87 -25.98 -18.03 4.74
CA GLU A 87 -27.25 -18.07 5.48
C GLU A 87 -26.99 -18.27 6.98
N ASN A 88 -26.09 -19.20 7.31
CA ASN A 88 -25.68 -19.41 8.69
C ASN A 88 -24.18 -19.15 8.89
N PRO A 89 -23.77 -18.52 10.02
CA PRO A 89 -22.36 -18.24 10.29
C PRO A 89 -21.45 -19.48 10.35
N TRP A 90 -21.98 -20.65 10.71
CA TRP A 90 -21.21 -21.91 10.77
C TRP A 90 -20.94 -22.55 9.40
N ASP A 91 -21.60 -22.06 8.34
CA ASP A 91 -21.31 -22.51 6.97
C ASP A 91 -20.04 -21.85 6.41
N ASN A 92 -19.55 -20.79 7.08
CA ASN A 92 -18.30 -20.12 6.77
C ASN A 92 -17.17 -20.61 7.69
N ASN A 93 -16.31 -21.49 7.17
CA ASN A 93 -15.12 -21.99 7.89
C ASN A 93 -14.16 -20.88 8.35
N SER A 94 -14.25 -19.69 7.76
CA SER A 94 -13.44 -18.51 8.07
C SER A 94 -14.26 -17.42 8.78
N ASN A 95 -15.44 -17.75 9.33
CA ASN A 95 -16.30 -16.77 10.01
C ASN A 95 -15.59 -16.03 11.15
N TRP A 96 -14.70 -16.71 11.87
CA TRP A 96 -13.88 -16.13 12.94
C TRP A 96 -13.06 -14.91 12.46
N GLN A 97 -12.62 -14.91 11.22
CA GLN A 97 -11.87 -13.81 10.62
C GLN A 97 -12.80 -12.80 9.98
N ARG A 98 -13.86 -13.26 9.29
CA ARG A 98 -14.89 -12.40 8.72
C ARG A 98 -15.45 -11.42 9.76
N VAL A 99 -15.86 -11.91 10.94
CA VAL A 99 -16.45 -11.04 11.98
C VAL A 99 -15.47 -9.98 12.51
N ARG A 100 -14.16 -10.26 12.48
CA ARG A 100 -13.11 -9.31 12.88
C ARG A 100 -12.95 -8.21 11.84
N ILE A 101 -12.95 -8.59 10.57
CA ILE A 101 -12.91 -7.64 9.44
C ILE A 101 -14.16 -6.78 9.44
N ASP A 102 -15.36 -7.38 9.53
CA ASP A 102 -16.64 -6.68 9.60
C ASP A 102 -16.65 -5.65 10.75
N ASN A 103 -16.12 -6.03 11.92
CA ASN A 103 -15.98 -5.11 13.05
C ASN A 103 -15.01 -3.95 12.75
N LEU A 104 -13.86 -4.21 12.12
CA LEU A 104 -12.89 -3.18 11.76
C LEU A 104 -13.48 -2.18 10.75
N ILE A 105 -14.20 -2.67 9.74
CA ILE A 105 -14.94 -1.83 8.78
C ILE A 105 -15.94 -0.96 9.54
N LYS A 106 -16.75 -1.57 10.41
CA LYS A 106 -17.76 -0.86 11.21
C LYS A 106 -17.16 0.26 12.03
N VAL A 107 -16.14 0.00 12.86
CA VAL A 107 -15.54 1.03 13.72
C VAL A 107 -14.82 2.12 12.93
N THR A 108 -14.29 1.78 11.75
CA THR A 108 -13.72 2.76 10.82
C THR A 108 -14.80 3.72 10.32
N HIS A 109 -15.96 3.19 9.90
CA HIS A 109 -17.08 4.00 9.42
C HIS A 109 -17.78 4.79 10.53
N GLU A 110 -17.89 4.26 11.74
CA GLU A 110 -18.40 4.99 12.92
C GLU A 110 -17.57 6.25 13.21
N ASN A 111 -16.26 6.21 12.90
CA ASN A 111 -15.35 7.35 12.96
C ASN A 111 -15.28 8.17 11.64
N LYS A 112 -16.16 7.89 10.68
CA LYS A 112 -16.21 8.52 9.35
C LYS A 112 -14.94 8.31 8.51
N GLY A 113 -14.13 7.31 8.85
CA GLY A 113 -12.97 6.91 8.08
C GLY A 113 -13.33 6.00 6.91
N LYS A 114 -12.31 5.64 6.13
CA LYS A 114 -12.39 4.72 4.99
C LYS A 114 -11.60 3.44 5.27
N PHE A 115 -12.19 2.29 5.00
CA PHE A 115 -11.53 1.00 5.12
C PHE A 115 -10.96 0.57 3.76
N ILE A 116 -9.66 0.33 3.69
CA ILE A 116 -8.95 0.03 2.44
C ILE A 116 -8.28 -1.33 2.55
N TRP A 117 -8.42 -2.20 1.56
CA TRP A 117 -7.69 -3.46 1.51
C TRP A 117 -6.31 -3.25 0.90
N ALA A 118 -5.22 -3.58 1.59
CA ALA A 118 -3.90 -3.64 0.97
C ALA A 118 -3.65 -5.02 0.34
N ILE A 119 -3.13 -5.02 -0.88
CA ILE A 119 -2.72 -6.21 -1.63
C ILE A 119 -1.20 -6.22 -1.77
N GLY A 120 -0.57 -7.34 -1.41
CA GLY A 120 0.88 -7.54 -1.51
C GLY A 120 1.58 -7.50 -0.15
N GLY A 121 2.46 -6.51 0.01
CA GLY A 121 3.47 -6.40 1.06
C GLY A 121 4.74 -7.21 0.75
N TRP A 122 5.80 -6.92 1.50
CA TRP A 122 7.13 -7.57 1.40
C TRP A 122 7.09 -9.12 1.35
N SER A 123 6.13 -9.74 2.04
CA SER A 123 6.03 -11.21 2.16
C SER A 123 5.40 -11.92 0.95
N ASP A 124 4.85 -11.20 -0.02
CA ASP A 124 4.10 -11.80 -1.14
C ASP A 124 5.04 -12.26 -2.28
N LEU A 125 4.52 -12.45 -3.49
CA LEU A 125 5.31 -12.94 -4.61
C LEU A 125 6.35 -11.92 -5.12
N GLN A 126 7.53 -12.40 -5.52
CA GLN A 126 8.51 -11.57 -6.23
C GLN A 126 8.07 -11.24 -7.67
N GLN A 127 7.15 -12.05 -8.24
CA GLN A 127 6.48 -11.79 -9.51
C GLN A 127 4.98 -11.69 -9.23
N THR A 128 4.34 -10.58 -9.60
CA THR A 128 2.94 -10.30 -9.30
C THR A 128 2.01 -11.10 -10.22
N LEU A 129 1.45 -10.46 -11.23
CA LEU A 129 0.58 -11.04 -12.24
C LEU A 129 1.33 -11.20 -13.56
N LYS A 130 0.80 -12.08 -14.42
CA LYS A 130 1.04 -12.02 -15.87
C LYS A 130 0.05 -11.07 -16.52
N ASP A 131 0.38 -10.61 -17.72
CA ASP A 131 -0.46 -9.67 -18.48
C ASP A 131 -1.88 -10.20 -18.76
N ASP A 132 -2.01 -11.51 -19.00
CA ASP A 132 -3.27 -12.21 -19.26
C ASP A 132 -4.08 -12.53 -17.99
N GLN A 133 -3.51 -12.28 -16.80
CA GLN A 133 -4.19 -12.49 -15.51
C GLN A 133 -4.85 -11.23 -14.95
N VAL A 134 -4.56 -10.06 -15.53
CA VAL A 134 -5.02 -8.76 -15.01
C VAL A 134 -6.54 -8.69 -14.91
N ASP A 135 -7.27 -9.09 -15.96
CA ASP A 135 -8.73 -8.98 -15.97
C ASP A 135 -9.37 -9.88 -14.91
N ALA A 136 -8.93 -11.14 -14.81
CA ALA A 136 -9.44 -12.09 -13.82
C ALA A 136 -9.12 -11.65 -12.39
N PHE A 137 -7.95 -11.04 -12.15
CA PHE A 137 -7.62 -10.45 -10.86
C PHE A 137 -8.52 -9.24 -10.55
N VAL A 138 -8.69 -8.31 -11.50
CA VAL A 138 -9.53 -7.12 -11.31
C VAL A 138 -10.99 -7.52 -11.03
N ASP A 139 -11.51 -8.55 -11.70
CA ASP A 139 -12.86 -9.06 -11.44
C ASP A 139 -13.01 -9.51 -9.97
N GLN A 140 -12.03 -10.22 -9.41
CA GLN A 140 -12.06 -10.63 -8.00
C GLN A 140 -12.03 -9.42 -7.05
N VAL A 141 -11.23 -8.40 -7.37
CA VAL A 141 -11.15 -7.17 -6.58
C VAL A 141 -12.49 -6.42 -6.61
N VAL A 142 -13.13 -6.32 -7.77
CA VAL A 142 -14.43 -5.66 -7.91
C VAL A 142 -15.51 -6.40 -7.13
N GLU A 143 -15.55 -7.73 -7.22
CA GLU A 143 -16.49 -8.54 -6.43
C GLU A 143 -16.23 -8.40 -4.92
N LEU A 144 -14.98 -8.30 -4.48
CA LEU A 144 -14.66 -8.02 -3.09
C LEU A 144 -15.22 -6.66 -2.66
N LEU A 145 -15.02 -5.60 -3.46
CA LEU A 145 -15.51 -4.26 -3.13
C LEU A 145 -17.04 -4.12 -3.20
N LYS A 146 -17.73 -5.01 -3.92
CA LYS A 146 -19.20 -5.15 -3.86
C LYS A 146 -19.66 -5.77 -2.54
N LEU A 147 -18.85 -6.67 -1.96
CA LEU A 147 -19.13 -7.25 -0.64
C LEU A 147 -18.79 -6.28 0.50
N ALA A 148 -17.59 -5.71 0.48
CA ALA A 148 -17.06 -4.91 1.58
C ALA A 148 -15.85 -4.04 1.21
N GLY A 149 -15.71 -2.92 1.92
CA GLY A 149 -14.56 -2.01 1.80
C GLY A 149 -14.83 -0.77 0.95
N ASP A 150 -13.96 0.23 1.12
CA ASP A 150 -14.01 1.52 0.43
C ASP A 150 -12.96 1.63 -0.67
N GLY A 151 -12.06 0.66 -0.81
CA GLY A 151 -11.00 0.73 -1.81
C GLY A 151 -9.90 -0.30 -1.61
N ILE A 152 -8.88 -0.19 -2.47
CA ILE A 152 -7.70 -1.05 -2.51
C ILE A 152 -6.44 -0.19 -2.46
N ASP A 153 -5.40 -0.64 -1.76
CA ASP A 153 -4.04 -0.11 -1.86
C ASP A 153 -3.13 -1.19 -2.44
N PHE A 154 -2.41 -0.86 -3.52
CA PHE A 154 -1.42 -1.76 -4.11
C PHE A 154 -0.07 -1.52 -3.47
N ASP A 155 0.36 -2.47 -2.64
CA ASP A 155 1.65 -2.47 -1.96
C ASP A 155 2.53 -3.61 -2.53
N TRP A 156 2.78 -3.59 -3.84
CA TRP A 156 3.55 -4.65 -4.49
C TRP A 156 5.04 -4.43 -4.41
N GLU A 157 5.61 -5.00 -3.35
CA GLU A 157 7.02 -5.28 -3.22
C GLU A 157 7.26 -6.72 -3.71
N HIS A 158 7.92 -6.97 -4.84
CA HIS A 158 9.31 -6.57 -5.13
C HIS A 158 9.60 -6.36 -6.63
N MET A 159 8.68 -5.75 -7.40
CA MET A 159 8.71 -5.79 -8.87
C MET A 159 10.08 -5.52 -9.52
N SER A 160 10.87 -4.57 -9.01
CA SER A 160 12.22 -4.31 -9.51
C SER A 160 13.36 -4.82 -8.64
N GLN A 161 13.11 -5.46 -7.50
CA GLN A 161 14.17 -5.96 -6.61
C GLN A 161 14.79 -7.26 -7.14
N LEU A 162 15.46 -7.99 -6.26
CA LEU A 162 16.12 -9.24 -6.62
C LEU A 162 15.10 -10.38 -6.76
N ALA A 163 15.15 -11.07 -7.88
CA ALA A 163 14.51 -12.36 -8.11
C ALA A 163 15.55 -13.48 -7.90
N ASN A 164 15.37 -14.31 -6.86
CA ASN A 164 16.37 -15.33 -6.46
C ASN A 164 17.81 -14.77 -6.31
N GLY A 165 17.96 -13.57 -5.73
CA GLY A 165 19.27 -12.95 -5.48
C GLY A 165 19.94 -12.29 -6.70
N SER A 166 19.27 -12.23 -7.85
CA SER A 166 19.72 -11.50 -9.05
C SER A 166 18.69 -10.43 -9.43
N PRO A 167 19.05 -9.34 -10.15
CA PRO A 167 18.08 -8.36 -10.63
C PRO A 167 16.90 -9.03 -11.33
N ASN A 168 15.66 -8.63 -11.02
CA ASN A 168 14.48 -9.25 -11.59
C ASN A 168 14.49 -9.16 -13.13
N PRO A 169 14.60 -10.28 -13.87
CA PRO A 169 14.64 -10.25 -15.33
C PRO A 169 13.32 -9.78 -15.96
N ASN A 170 12.22 -9.79 -15.19
CA ASN A 170 10.89 -9.39 -15.66
C ASN A 170 10.49 -7.99 -15.18
N LYS A 171 11.42 -7.19 -14.62
CA LYS A 171 11.14 -5.85 -14.06
C LYS A 171 10.17 -5.03 -14.93
N ASP A 172 10.52 -4.82 -16.19
CA ASP A 172 9.74 -3.95 -17.09
C ASP A 172 8.33 -4.50 -17.35
N GLN A 173 8.21 -5.82 -17.49
CA GLN A 173 6.92 -6.50 -17.65
C GLN A 173 6.07 -6.38 -16.38
N GLN A 174 6.66 -6.51 -15.20
CA GLN A 174 5.96 -6.38 -13.92
C GLN A 174 5.45 -4.95 -13.69
N LEU A 175 6.27 -3.94 -14.01
CA LEU A 175 5.86 -2.53 -13.91
C LEU A 175 4.73 -2.19 -14.88
N ALA A 176 4.78 -2.70 -16.12
CA ALA A 176 3.69 -2.55 -17.09
C ALA A 176 2.41 -3.25 -16.61
N VAL A 177 2.52 -4.43 -16.01
CA VAL A 177 1.38 -5.18 -15.46
C VAL A 177 0.73 -4.46 -14.28
N LEU A 178 1.51 -3.88 -13.35
CA LEU A 178 0.93 -3.06 -12.29
C LEU A 178 0.22 -1.83 -12.86
N ALA A 179 0.85 -1.11 -13.80
CA ALA A 179 0.24 0.05 -14.44
C ALA A 179 -1.08 -0.31 -15.14
N LYS A 180 -1.10 -1.43 -15.88
CA LYS A 180 -2.31 -2.01 -16.48
C LYS A 180 -3.36 -2.36 -15.44
N THR A 181 -2.95 -3.01 -14.34
CA THR A 181 -3.87 -3.40 -13.26
C THR A 181 -4.54 -2.19 -12.61
N LEU A 182 -3.78 -1.13 -12.30
CA LEU A 182 -4.32 0.11 -11.75
C LEU A 182 -5.37 0.71 -12.70
N LYS A 183 -5.02 0.85 -13.98
CA LYS A 183 -5.92 1.42 -14.99
C LYS A 183 -7.18 0.56 -15.17
N THR A 184 -7.01 -0.74 -15.37
CA THR A 184 -8.13 -1.67 -15.59
C THR A 184 -9.07 -1.69 -14.37
N LEU A 185 -8.54 -1.64 -13.15
CA LEU A 185 -9.36 -1.56 -11.95
C LEU A 185 -10.18 -0.27 -11.91
N ARG A 186 -9.56 0.90 -12.16
CA ARG A 186 -10.30 2.17 -12.20
C ARG A 186 -11.41 2.15 -13.24
N ASP A 187 -11.09 1.73 -14.47
CA ASP A 187 -12.06 1.64 -15.55
C ASP A 187 -13.23 0.70 -15.20
N ARG A 188 -12.93 -0.45 -14.57
CA ARG A 188 -13.96 -1.41 -14.19
C ARG A 188 -14.85 -0.89 -13.05
N LEU A 189 -14.27 -0.26 -12.04
CA LEU A 189 -15.04 0.36 -10.97
C LEU A 189 -15.95 1.47 -11.51
N ASP A 190 -15.48 2.29 -12.44
CA ASP A 190 -16.31 3.32 -13.07
C ASP A 190 -17.47 2.73 -13.88
N ALA A 191 -17.22 1.65 -14.62
CA ALA A 191 -18.25 0.94 -15.38
C ALA A 191 -19.32 0.30 -14.50
N GLU A 192 -18.95 -0.13 -13.28
CA GLU A 192 -19.86 -0.69 -12.27
C GLU A 192 -20.55 0.39 -11.43
N GLY A 193 -20.32 1.68 -11.69
CA GLY A 193 -20.89 2.78 -10.91
C GLY A 193 -20.29 2.93 -9.50
N MET A 194 -19.05 2.46 -9.32
CA MET A 194 -18.29 2.44 -8.06
C MET A 194 -17.21 3.54 -8.05
N GLN A 195 -17.55 4.74 -8.54
CA GLN A 195 -16.63 5.90 -8.56
C GLN A 195 -16.21 6.35 -7.16
N ASP A 196 -16.99 6.00 -6.13
CA ASP A 196 -16.69 6.29 -4.73
C ASP A 196 -15.53 5.44 -4.17
N LYS A 197 -15.24 4.29 -4.80
CA LYS A 197 -14.17 3.39 -4.38
C LYS A 197 -12.80 3.96 -4.71
N GLN A 198 -11.90 3.86 -3.74
CA GLN A 198 -10.58 4.45 -3.81
C GLN A 198 -9.51 3.43 -4.22
N ILE A 199 -8.48 3.92 -4.93
CA ILE A 199 -7.31 3.15 -5.30
C ILE A 199 -6.07 3.86 -4.76
N GLY A 200 -5.24 3.14 -4.02
CA GLY A 200 -3.95 3.58 -3.55
C GLY A 200 -2.80 2.89 -4.28
N TYR A 201 -1.69 3.59 -4.42
CA TYR A 201 -0.43 3.02 -4.89
C TYR A 201 0.67 3.28 -3.87
N THR A 202 1.14 2.24 -3.21
CA THR A 202 2.27 2.30 -2.28
C THR A 202 3.57 1.99 -3.00
N THR A 203 4.57 2.82 -2.76
CA THR A 203 5.79 2.83 -3.55
C THR A 203 7.01 3.16 -2.71
N ARG A 204 8.19 2.70 -3.14
CA ARG A 204 9.44 3.06 -2.49
C ARG A 204 9.76 4.54 -2.67
N PHE A 205 10.53 5.09 -1.73
CA PHE A 205 10.95 6.49 -1.75
C PHE A 205 11.64 6.94 -3.05
N ASN A 206 12.27 6.02 -3.77
CA ASN A 206 13.06 6.28 -4.96
C ASN A 206 12.33 6.03 -6.27
N ALA A 207 11.03 5.72 -6.23
CA ALA A 207 10.25 5.37 -7.42
C ALA A 207 10.25 6.45 -8.51
N PHE A 208 10.47 7.72 -8.14
CA PHE A 208 10.59 8.85 -9.07
C PHE A 208 12.00 9.44 -9.14
N PHE A 209 13.00 8.72 -8.66
CA PHE A 209 14.41 9.00 -8.97
C PHE A 209 14.80 8.28 -10.26
N GLU A 210 15.42 9.01 -11.20
CA GLU A 210 16.08 8.37 -12.35
C GLU A 210 17.36 7.63 -11.91
N SER A 211 18.01 8.12 -10.86
CA SER A 211 19.21 7.55 -10.24
C SER A 211 19.29 8.03 -8.80
N SER A 212 19.18 7.11 -7.83
CA SER A 212 19.37 7.46 -6.41
C SER A 212 20.78 8.00 -6.14
N LYS A 213 21.79 7.55 -6.87
CA LYS A 213 23.15 8.09 -6.76
C LYS A 213 23.21 9.60 -7.06
N ALA A 214 22.42 10.09 -8.01
CA ALA A 214 22.32 11.51 -8.32
C ALA A 214 21.71 12.34 -7.17
N HIS A 215 20.97 11.68 -6.27
CA HIS A 215 20.38 12.26 -5.06
C HIS A 215 21.26 12.05 -3.81
N GLY A 216 22.51 11.60 -3.99
CA GLY A 216 23.52 11.51 -2.94
C GLY A 216 23.55 10.19 -2.17
N PHE A 217 22.77 9.18 -2.60
CA PHE A 217 22.89 7.82 -2.08
C PHE A 217 24.19 7.17 -2.58
N ALA A 218 24.65 6.12 -1.89
CA ALA A 218 25.90 5.46 -2.23
C ALA A 218 25.89 4.78 -3.61
N SER A 219 24.72 4.29 -4.02
CA SER A 219 24.48 3.61 -5.30
C SER A 219 23.06 3.86 -5.80
N ASP A 220 22.82 3.46 -7.04
CA ASP A 220 21.45 3.31 -7.55
C ASP A 220 20.81 2.08 -6.93
N TYR A 221 19.49 2.14 -6.75
CA TYR A 221 18.69 1.00 -6.30
C TYR A 221 17.99 0.38 -7.51
N ASN A 222 17.70 -0.91 -7.44
CA ASN A 222 16.97 -1.55 -8.53
C ASN A 222 15.55 -0.97 -8.72
N SER A 223 14.96 -0.40 -7.66
CA SER A 223 13.65 0.29 -7.71
C SER A 223 13.71 1.74 -8.22
N ASP A 224 14.88 2.25 -8.62
CA ASP A 224 14.94 3.56 -9.28
C ASP A 224 14.05 3.55 -10.53
N GLY A 225 13.23 4.61 -10.65
CA GLY A 225 12.38 4.86 -11.80
C GLY A 225 11.10 4.01 -11.92
N GLU A 226 10.75 3.20 -10.92
CA GLU A 226 9.50 2.38 -10.96
C GLU A 226 8.25 3.24 -11.23
N GLY A 227 8.08 4.31 -10.47
CA GLY A 227 6.97 5.24 -10.61
C GLY A 227 7.00 6.00 -11.93
N ILE A 228 8.20 6.32 -12.44
CA ILE A 228 8.37 6.94 -13.77
C ILE A 228 7.86 6.00 -14.86
N ALA A 229 8.25 4.72 -14.80
CA ALA A 229 7.83 3.71 -15.77
C ALA A 229 6.31 3.49 -15.75
N ILE A 230 5.71 3.41 -14.55
CA ILE A 230 4.25 3.27 -14.38
C ILE A 230 3.52 4.49 -14.94
N GLN A 231 3.93 5.70 -14.56
CA GLN A 231 3.30 6.94 -15.04
C GLN A 231 3.45 7.10 -16.56
N LYS A 232 4.60 6.71 -17.13
CA LYS A 232 4.80 6.69 -18.58
C LYS A 232 3.85 5.70 -19.25
N TRP A 233 3.77 4.47 -18.75
CA TRP A 233 2.87 3.46 -19.29
C TRP A 233 1.42 3.94 -19.27
N LEU A 234 0.96 4.52 -18.16
CA LEU A 234 -0.39 5.07 -18.04
C LEU A 234 -0.65 6.17 -19.09
N ARG A 235 0.30 7.09 -19.29
CA ARG A 235 0.19 8.17 -20.30
C ARG A 235 0.14 7.64 -21.73
N ASP A 236 0.93 6.62 -22.04
CA ASP A 236 0.92 5.94 -23.34
C ASP A 236 -0.42 5.23 -23.61
N HIS A 237 -1.27 5.05 -22.57
CA HIS A 237 -2.59 4.44 -22.62
C HIS A 237 -3.70 5.43 -22.17
N ASP A 238 -3.55 6.71 -22.50
CA ASP A 238 -4.54 7.80 -22.28
C ASP A 238 -4.97 8.04 -20.81
N SER A 239 -4.20 7.51 -19.85
CA SER A 239 -4.42 7.66 -18.42
C SER A 239 -3.28 8.41 -17.74
N SER A 240 -3.33 8.49 -16.41
CA SER A 240 -2.25 8.92 -15.54
C SER A 240 -2.53 8.43 -14.12
N LEU A 241 -1.55 8.50 -13.22
CA LEU A 241 -1.77 8.23 -11.79
C LEU A 241 -2.88 9.11 -11.24
N GLU A 242 -2.97 10.38 -11.62
CA GLU A 242 -4.02 11.31 -11.18
C GLU A 242 -5.44 10.90 -11.60
N LYS A 243 -5.56 10.23 -12.75
CA LYS A 243 -6.85 9.70 -13.20
C LYS A 243 -7.20 8.34 -12.58
N THR A 244 -6.20 7.64 -12.03
CA THR A 244 -6.31 6.23 -11.69
C THR A 244 -6.34 5.99 -10.19
N VAL A 245 -5.56 6.76 -9.42
CA VAL A 245 -5.38 6.57 -7.97
C VAL A 245 -5.80 7.81 -7.18
N ASN A 246 -6.19 7.60 -5.93
CA ASN A 246 -6.57 8.63 -4.97
C ASN A 246 -5.40 9.08 -4.08
N TRP A 247 -4.33 8.28 -4.02
CA TRP A 247 -3.07 8.65 -3.42
C TRP A 247 -1.90 7.82 -3.97
N VAL A 248 -0.70 8.37 -3.79
CA VAL A 248 0.58 7.67 -3.88
C VAL A 248 1.23 7.73 -2.51
N ASN A 249 1.33 6.60 -1.83
CA ASN A 249 1.90 6.48 -0.49
C ASN A 249 3.40 6.13 -0.58
N ILE A 250 4.24 6.99 -0.02
CA ILE A 250 5.70 6.85 -0.11
C ILE A 250 6.23 6.10 1.11
N MET A 251 6.86 4.96 0.86
CA MET A 251 7.65 4.24 1.85
C MET A 251 9.01 4.90 2.03
N ALA A 252 9.03 6.02 2.76
CA ALA A 252 10.24 6.75 3.14
C ALA A 252 10.85 6.20 4.44
N TYR A 253 11.02 4.88 4.49
CA TYR A 253 11.57 4.12 5.62
C TYR A 253 12.33 2.90 5.08
N ASP A 254 12.83 2.03 5.97
CA ASP A 254 13.61 0.83 5.62
C ASP A 254 14.87 1.09 4.76
N VAL A 255 15.49 2.25 4.97
CA VAL A 255 16.82 2.57 4.43
C VAL A 255 17.81 2.62 5.57
N SER A 256 18.85 1.78 5.51
CA SER A 256 19.83 1.71 6.58
C SER A 256 20.67 3.01 6.66
N PRO A 257 21.17 3.39 7.85
CA PRO A 257 22.04 4.55 8.01
C PRO A 257 23.28 4.56 7.09
N GLN A 258 23.77 3.38 6.69
CA GLN A 258 24.91 3.20 5.81
C GLN A 258 24.60 3.47 4.33
N GLU A 259 23.35 3.29 3.93
CA GLU A 259 22.88 3.55 2.57
C GLU A 259 22.41 5.00 2.39
N MET A 260 22.02 5.65 3.49
CA MET A 260 21.60 7.04 3.48
C MET A 260 22.73 7.99 3.04
N PRO A 261 22.41 9.09 2.34
CA PRO A 261 23.34 10.18 2.09
C PRO A 261 23.96 10.70 3.39
N LYS A 262 25.09 11.41 3.32
CA LYS A 262 26.04 11.87 4.39
C LYS A 262 25.49 12.23 5.80
N ALA A 263 24.19 12.37 6.01
CA ALA A 263 23.51 12.54 7.29
C ALA A 263 23.04 11.24 7.98
N GLN A 264 23.18 10.06 7.35
CA GLN A 264 22.84 8.74 7.94
C GLN A 264 21.37 8.56 8.39
N THR A 265 20.49 9.51 8.09
CA THR A 265 19.05 9.48 8.41
C THR A 265 18.29 10.41 7.46
N TRP A 266 16.98 10.26 7.43
CA TRP A 266 16.08 11.15 6.71
C TRP A 266 16.13 12.55 7.31
N ASN A 267 16.37 13.55 6.47
CA ASN A 267 16.45 14.95 6.89
C ASN A 267 15.64 15.83 5.94
N MET A 268 15.35 17.06 6.37
CA MET A 268 14.53 17.99 5.60
C MET A 268 15.05 18.24 4.17
N PRO A 269 16.36 18.46 3.92
CA PRO A 269 16.88 18.52 2.55
C PRO A 269 16.55 17.29 1.69
N LEU A 270 16.74 16.08 2.22
CA LEU A 270 16.46 14.84 1.51
C LEU A 270 14.97 14.64 1.25
N TYR A 271 14.11 14.93 2.23
CA TYR A 271 12.65 14.92 2.03
C TYR A 271 12.22 15.90 0.94
N LYS A 272 12.78 17.12 0.93
CA LYS A 272 12.48 18.12 -0.11
C LYS A 272 12.91 17.64 -1.49
N ASP A 273 14.07 17.01 -1.60
CA ASP A 273 14.59 16.49 -2.85
C ASP A 273 13.72 15.33 -3.38
N MET A 274 13.43 14.35 -2.52
CA MET A 274 12.49 13.27 -2.81
C MET A 274 11.11 13.78 -3.23
N LEU A 275 10.46 14.65 -2.45
CA LEU A 275 9.14 15.17 -2.80
C LEU A 275 9.16 16.03 -4.06
N SER A 276 10.29 16.69 -4.36
CA SER A 276 10.47 17.42 -5.62
C SER A 276 10.60 16.48 -6.82
N SER A 277 11.13 15.27 -6.66
CA SER A 277 11.17 14.28 -7.74
C SER A 277 9.76 13.74 -8.03
N PHE A 278 8.97 13.42 -7.00
CA PHE A 278 7.56 13.04 -7.14
C PHE A 278 6.75 14.12 -7.85
N ALA A 279 6.90 15.38 -7.45
CA ALA A 279 6.16 16.52 -8.01
C ALA A 279 6.40 16.77 -9.51
N LYS A 280 7.44 16.18 -10.12
CA LYS A 280 7.66 16.24 -11.58
C LYS A 280 6.68 15.35 -12.35
N TYR A 281 6.15 14.31 -11.71
CA TYR A 281 5.41 13.23 -12.35
C TYR A 281 4.00 13.05 -11.82
N VAL A 282 3.77 13.39 -10.55
CA VAL A 282 2.51 13.20 -9.83
C VAL A 282 2.06 14.53 -9.22
N ASP A 283 0.77 14.84 -9.29
CA ASP A 283 0.18 15.94 -8.53
C ASP A 283 0.53 15.81 -7.03
N PRO A 284 1.21 16.80 -6.42
CA PRO A 284 1.60 16.76 -5.01
C PRO A 284 0.43 16.55 -4.03
N SER A 285 -0.81 16.87 -4.41
CA SER A 285 -2.01 16.64 -3.59
C SER A 285 -2.37 15.16 -3.41
N LEU A 286 -1.85 14.27 -4.27
CA LEU A 286 -1.99 12.82 -4.16
C LEU A 286 -0.88 12.19 -3.31
N VAL A 287 0.22 12.89 -3.10
CA VAL A 287 1.41 12.32 -2.45
C VAL A 287 1.22 12.30 -0.94
N LEU A 288 1.39 11.12 -0.35
CA LEU A 288 1.39 10.90 1.10
C LEU A 288 2.75 10.41 1.53
N LEU A 289 3.29 11.01 2.59
CA LEU A 289 4.57 10.61 3.17
C LEU A 289 4.33 9.57 4.25
N GLY A 290 4.72 8.33 3.99
CA GLY A 290 4.78 7.29 5.01
C GLY A 290 5.90 7.56 5.99
N PHE A 291 5.68 7.19 7.26
CA PHE A 291 6.68 7.26 8.31
C PHE A 291 6.57 6.01 9.18
N GLU A 292 7.71 5.49 9.64
CA GLU A 292 7.75 4.38 10.58
C GLU A 292 7.70 4.94 12.03
N PRO A 293 6.71 4.54 12.85
CA PRO A 293 6.69 4.89 14.27
C PRO A 293 7.77 4.10 15.03
N GLY A 294 9.03 4.53 14.91
CA GLY A 294 10.20 3.81 15.43
C GLY A 294 11.43 4.69 15.64
N GLY A 295 12.64 4.15 15.41
CA GLY A 295 13.92 4.88 15.58
C GLY A 295 13.99 6.20 14.82
N GLN A 296 13.27 6.31 13.69
CA GLN A 296 13.08 7.55 12.94
C GLN A 296 12.12 8.53 13.63
N GLY A 297 11.08 8.04 14.30
CA GLY A 297 10.12 8.82 15.09
C GLY A 297 10.68 9.42 16.40
N ARG A 298 11.73 8.82 16.98
CA ARG A 298 12.35 9.33 18.23
C ARG A 298 13.01 10.71 18.07
N GLN A 299 13.51 11.05 16.88
CA GLN A 299 14.06 12.39 16.63
C GLN A 299 12.97 13.47 16.57
N TRP A 300 11.71 13.11 16.32
CA TRP A 300 10.59 14.05 16.26
C TRP A 300 9.87 14.22 17.61
N TYR A 301 10.19 13.38 18.60
CA TYR A 301 9.61 13.36 19.95
C TYR A 301 10.51 13.98 21.04
N VAL A 302 11.50 14.81 20.69
CA VAL A 302 12.26 15.57 21.68
C VAL A 302 11.54 16.89 21.97
N GLY A 303 10.45 16.80 22.73
CA GLY A 303 9.58 17.94 22.98
C GLY A 303 8.60 17.78 24.14
N ARG A 304 8.97 17.07 25.22
CA ARG A 304 8.42 17.30 26.57
C ARG A 304 9.26 16.55 27.62
N HIS A 305 10.27 17.24 28.14
CA HIS A 305 10.68 16.99 29.53
C HIS A 305 9.55 17.50 30.42
N GLY A 306 8.70 16.59 30.86
CA GLY A 306 7.81 16.77 32.00
C GLY A 306 8.17 15.73 33.04
N SER A 307 9.10 16.08 33.92
CA SER A 307 9.37 15.35 35.16
C SER A 307 8.08 15.21 35.97
N ARG A 308 7.78 13.98 36.40
CA ARG A 308 7.24 13.68 37.72
C ARG A 308 8.04 12.54 38.31
#